data_AF-X1AYM8-F1
#
_entry.id   AF-X1AYM8-F1
#
_cell.length_a   1.000
_cell.length_b   1.000
_cell.length_c   1.000
_cell.angle_alpha   90.00
_cell.angle_beta   90.00
_cell.angle_gamma   90.00
#
_symmetry.space_group_name_H-M   'P 1'
#
loop_
_entity.id
_entity.type
_entity.pdbx_description
1 polymer ?
#
loop_
_entity_poly.entity_id
_entity_poly.type
_entity_poly.pdbx_seq_one_letter_code
_entity_poly.pdbx_strand_id
1 'polypeptide(L)'
;MKIIQQIFIKRWKPILEEYEKIQNKVLPRPFRFVKDLCLAYHISNKELRRYYRKWQEGGKQDVSLLPAKIGAKPGSRRTPKAIERNIMKAYRRFGSNRYELV
;
A
#
# COMPACT_ATOMS: atom_id res chain seq x y z
N MET A 1 -3.83 -4.23 15.56
CA MET A 1 -3.73 -3.29 14.41
C MET A 1 -2.95 -2.07 14.87
N LYS A 2 -2.02 -1.50 14.07
CA LYS A 2 -1.24 -0.33 14.52
C LYS A 2 -2.13 0.92 14.59
N ILE A 3 -1.91 1.82 15.55
CA ILE A 3 -2.71 3.04 15.76
C ILE A 3 -2.86 3.86 14.46
N ILE A 4 -1.77 4.00 13.70
CA ILE A 4 -1.75 4.72 12.42
C ILE A 4 -2.73 4.11 11.40
N GLN A 5 -2.86 2.78 11.37
CA GLN A 5 -3.77 2.09 10.46
C GLN A 5 -5.24 2.37 10.83
N GLN A 6 -5.54 2.42 12.13
CA GLN A 6 -6.88 2.75 12.62
C GLN A 6 -7.28 4.18 12.26
N ILE A 7 -6.37 5.15 12.42
CA ILE A 7 -6.60 6.54 12.04
C ILE A 7 -6.92 6.63 10.53
N PHE A 8 -6.17 5.89 9.71
CA PHE A 8 -6.36 5.89 8.26
C PHE A 8 -7.74 5.36 7.85
N ILE A 9 -8.16 4.23 8.46
CA ILE A 9 -9.47 3.63 8.20
C ILE A 9 -10.59 4.54 8.69
N LYS A 10 -10.48 5.08 9.91
CA LYS A 10 -11.49 5.99 10.48
C LYS A 10 -11.70 7.23 9.61
N ARG A 11 -10.64 7.73 8.94
CA ARG A 11 -10.75 8.85 8.01
C ARG A 11 -11.44 8.44 6.70
N TRP A 12 -10.99 7.39 6.03
CA TRP A 12 -11.42 7.08 4.67
C TRP A 12 -12.73 6.31 4.57
N LYS A 13 -13.04 5.45 5.55
CA LYS A 13 -14.25 4.64 5.55
C LYS A 13 -15.54 5.45 5.40
N PRO A 14 -15.82 6.48 6.22
CA PRO A 14 -17.06 7.26 6.07
C PRO A 14 -17.13 7.98 4.73
N ILE A 15 -16.00 8.51 4.24
CA ILE A 15 -15.92 9.25 2.98
C ILE A 15 -16.27 8.36 1.78
N LEU A 16 -15.80 7.11 1.81
CA LEU A 16 -16.05 6.15 0.72
C LEU A 16 -17.48 5.61 0.75
N GLU A 17 -18.04 5.37 1.94
CA GLU A 17 -19.44 4.98 2.10
C GLU A 17 -20.39 6.10 1.63
N GLU A 18 -20.08 7.35 1.94
CA GLU A 18 -20.83 8.49 1.42
C GLU A 18 -20.71 8.64 -0.09
N TYR A 19 -19.50 8.46 -0.63
CA TYR A 19 -19.28 8.47 -2.07
C TYR A 19 -20.12 7.40 -2.79
N GLU A 20 -20.23 6.21 -2.22
CA GLU A 20 -21.08 5.14 -2.74
C GLU A 20 -22.58 5.50 -2.68
N LYS A 21 -23.05 6.12 -1.58
CA LYS A 21 -24.44 6.62 -1.48
C LYS A 21 -24.74 7.67 -2.55
N ILE A 22 -23.78 8.57 -2.83
CA ILE A 22 -23.91 9.59 -3.88
C ILE A 22 -23.99 8.92 -5.26
N GLN A 23 -23.12 7.94 -5.55
CA GLN A 23 -23.14 7.20 -6.82
C GLN A 23 -24.45 6.45 -7.03
N ASN A 24 -24.93 5.74 -6.00
CA ASN A 24 -26.14 4.93 -6.04
C ASN A 24 -27.43 5.77 -5.91
N LYS A 25 -27.30 7.09 -5.72
CA LYS A 25 -28.42 8.04 -5.55
C LYS A 25 -29.39 7.67 -4.41
N VAL A 26 -28.92 6.93 -3.41
CA VAL A 26 -29.73 6.48 -2.26
C VAL A 26 -30.12 7.69 -1.40
N LEU A 27 -31.37 7.73 -0.96
CA LEU A 27 -31.91 8.76 -0.07
C LEU A 27 -32.09 8.16 1.34
N PRO A 28 -31.83 8.92 2.42
CA PRO A 28 -31.25 10.27 2.45
C PRO A 28 -29.73 10.24 2.21
N ARG A 29 -29.21 11.23 1.47
CA ARG A 29 -27.76 11.44 1.30
C ARG A 29 -27.35 12.80 1.86
N PRO A 30 -26.23 12.89 2.60
CA PRO A 30 -25.76 14.16 3.18
C PRO A 30 -25.31 15.15 2.10
N PHE A 31 -24.70 14.65 1.03
CA PHE A 31 -24.22 15.46 -0.09
C PHE A 31 -24.98 15.13 -1.38
N ARG A 32 -25.30 16.15 -2.18
CA ARG A 32 -25.92 15.96 -3.50
C ARG A 32 -24.88 15.63 -4.56
N PHE A 33 -23.72 16.30 -4.52
CA PHE A 33 -22.66 16.13 -5.50
C PHE A 33 -21.34 15.68 -4.86
N VAL A 34 -20.52 15.00 -5.65
CA VAL A 34 -19.15 14.61 -5.26
C VAL A 34 -18.26 15.83 -5.01
N LYS A 35 -18.54 16.96 -5.69
CA LYS A 35 -17.79 18.21 -5.48
C LYS A 35 -17.95 18.71 -4.03
N ASP A 36 -19.15 18.67 -3.50
CA ASP A 36 -19.47 19.11 -2.14
C ASP A 36 -18.78 18.22 -1.10
N LEU A 37 -18.79 16.91 -1.32
CA LEU A 37 -18.05 15.93 -0.51
C LEU A 37 -16.54 16.25 -0.49
N CYS A 38 -15.94 16.44 -1.66
CA CYS A 38 -14.52 16.76 -1.77
C CYS A 38 -14.16 18.07 -1.06
N LEU A 39 -15.03 19.09 -1.13
CA LEU A 39 -14.85 20.37 -0.45
C LEU A 39 -14.93 20.21 1.07
N ALA A 40 -15.92 19.48 1.58
CA ALA A 40 -16.13 19.27 3.01
C ALA A 40 -14.98 18.51 3.69
N TYR A 41 -14.42 17.51 3.00
CA TYR A 41 -13.31 16.70 3.54
C TYR A 41 -11.91 17.22 3.16
N HIS A 42 -11.83 18.33 2.40
CA HIS A 42 -10.59 18.88 1.86
C HIS A 42 -9.75 17.83 1.08
N ILE A 43 -10.41 17.08 0.20
CA ILE A 43 -9.80 16.00 -0.59
C ILE A 43 -9.95 16.30 -2.08
N SER A 44 -8.94 15.94 -2.86
CA SER A 44 -9.03 16.03 -4.32
C SER A 44 -9.89 14.89 -4.90
N ASN A 45 -10.63 15.19 -5.97
CA ASN A 45 -11.43 14.16 -6.67
C ASN A 45 -10.57 12.98 -7.16
N LYS A 46 -9.32 13.27 -7.56
CA LYS A 46 -8.33 12.27 -8.01
C LYS A 46 -7.99 11.29 -6.90
N GLU A 47 -7.75 11.78 -5.68
CA GLU A 47 -7.46 10.93 -4.51
C GLU A 47 -8.67 10.08 -4.14
N LEU A 48 -9.86 10.69 -4.09
CA LEU A 48 -11.11 9.97 -3.79
C LEU A 48 -11.31 8.79 -4.73
N ARG A 49 -11.20 9.02 -6.05
CA ARG A 49 -11.32 7.95 -7.06
C ARG A 49 -10.26 6.86 -6.88
N ARG A 50 -9.01 7.24 -6.57
CA ARG A 50 -7.91 6.29 -6.35
C ARG A 50 -8.20 5.37 -5.16
N TYR A 51 -8.61 5.93 -4.02
CA TYR A 51 -8.92 5.13 -2.83
C TYR A 51 -10.19 4.31 -3.00
N TYR A 52 -11.21 4.85 -3.67
CA TYR A 52 -12.44 4.11 -3.97
C TYR A 52 -12.17 2.89 -4.85
N ARG A 53 -11.43 3.06 -5.95
CA ARG A 53 -11.05 1.94 -6.82
C ARG A 53 -10.29 0.85 -6.05
N LYS A 54 -9.30 1.26 -5.24
CA LYS A 54 -8.53 0.34 -4.40
C LYS A 54 -9.40 -0.42 -3.40
N TRP A 55 -10.37 0.26 -2.80
CA TRP A 55 -11.31 -0.34 -1.86
C TRP A 55 -12.26 -1.32 -2.55
N GLN A 56 -12.74 -0.98 -3.74
CA GLN A 56 -13.59 -1.84 -4.58
C GLN A 56 -12.84 -3.10 -5.02
N GLU A 57 -11.61 -2.97 -5.54
CA GLU A 57 -10.75 -4.09 -5.94
C GLU A 57 -10.44 -5.01 -4.75
N GLY A 58 -10.30 -4.43 -3.54
CA GLY A 58 -10.07 -5.15 -2.30
C GLY A 58 -11.34 -5.63 -1.58
N GLY A 59 -12.45 -5.79 -2.27
CA GLY A 59 -13.68 -6.39 -1.72
C GLY A 59 -14.33 -5.58 -0.60
N LYS A 60 -14.16 -4.25 -0.61
CA LYS A 60 -14.66 -3.31 0.41
C LYS A 60 -14.16 -3.58 1.84
N GLN A 61 -13.05 -4.29 1.99
CA GLN A 61 -12.48 -4.56 3.31
C GLN A 61 -11.66 -3.37 3.82
N ASP A 62 -11.69 -3.15 5.14
CA ASP A 62 -10.92 -2.08 5.79
C ASP A 62 -9.41 -2.24 5.56
N VAL A 63 -8.92 -3.48 5.46
CA VAL A 63 -7.51 -3.82 5.23
C VAL A 63 -7.03 -3.30 3.87
N SER A 64 -7.90 -3.25 2.87
CA SER A 64 -7.61 -2.82 1.50
C SER A 64 -7.28 -1.32 1.42
N LEU A 65 -7.78 -0.51 2.36
CA LEU A 65 -7.46 0.91 2.43
C LEU A 65 -6.03 1.17 2.87
N LEU A 66 -5.41 0.24 3.60
CA LEU A 66 -4.10 0.45 4.19
C LEU A 66 -3.01 0.58 3.12
N PRO A 67 -2.05 1.50 3.31
CA PRO A 67 -0.93 1.64 2.38
C PRO A 67 -0.20 0.32 2.24
N ALA A 68 0.11 -0.06 1.00
CA ALA A 68 0.94 -1.22 0.72
C ALA A 68 2.36 -0.98 1.24
N LYS A 69 3.06 -2.05 1.56
CA LYS A 69 4.47 -1.97 1.95
C LYS A 69 5.26 -1.33 0.80
N ILE A 70 5.84 -0.17 1.05
CA ILE A 70 6.70 0.52 0.10
C ILE A 70 8.09 -0.11 0.14
N GLY A 71 8.66 -0.38 -1.03
CA GLY A 71 10.01 -0.91 -1.18
C GLY A 71 10.10 -2.44 -1.24
N ALA A 72 11.29 -2.92 -1.61
CA ALA A 72 11.56 -4.34 -1.68
C ALA A 72 11.50 -4.99 -0.29
N LYS A 73 11.18 -6.28 -0.24
CA LYS A 73 11.21 -7.02 1.03
C LYS A 73 12.62 -6.91 1.61
N PRO A 74 12.79 -6.60 2.91
CA PRO A 74 14.10 -6.59 3.55
C PRO A 74 14.87 -7.86 3.22
N GLY A 75 16.09 -7.72 2.71
CA GLY A 75 16.93 -8.85 2.31
C GLY A 75 16.66 -9.44 0.92
N SER A 76 15.61 -9.03 0.20
CA SER A 76 15.33 -9.59 -1.14
C SER A 76 16.33 -9.18 -2.21
N ARG A 77 17.08 -8.09 -1.97
CA ARG A 77 18.18 -7.63 -2.84
C ARG A 77 19.56 -8.09 -2.34
N ARG A 78 19.63 -8.90 -1.28
CA ARG A 78 20.89 -9.48 -0.82
C ARG A 78 21.25 -10.68 -1.70
N THR A 79 22.53 -10.91 -1.85
CA THR A 79 23.08 -12.13 -2.44
C THR A 79 22.53 -13.36 -1.69
N PRO A 80 22.02 -14.38 -2.41
CA PRO A 80 21.62 -15.62 -1.78
C PRO A 80 22.77 -16.22 -0.97
N LYS A 81 22.49 -16.63 0.28
CA LYS A 81 23.49 -17.21 1.20
C LYS A 81 24.23 -18.43 0.62
N ALA A 82 23.63 -19.12 -0.35
CA ALA A 82 24.29 -20.22 -1.05
C ALA A 82 25.48 -19.74 -1.88
N ILE A 83 25.31 -18.63 -2.60
CA ILE A 83 26.36 -17.99 -3.39
C ILE A 83 27.46 -17.46 -2.48
N GLU A 84 27.09 -16.76 -1.40
CA GLU A 84 28.06 -16.27 -0.39
C GLU A 84 28.90 -17.40 0.21
N ARG A 85 28.28 -18.56 0.52
CA ARG A 85 28.98 -19.75 1.04
C ARG A 85 29.94 -20.36 0.00
N ASN A 86 29.53 -20.43 -1.26
CA ASN A 86 30.38 -20.94 -2.33
C ASN A 86 31.61 -20.05 -2.55
N ILE A 87 31.41 -18.73 -2.56
CA ILE A 87 32.49 -17.73 -2.59
C ILE A 87 33.45 -17.94 -1.41
N MET A 88 32.92 -18.13 -0.19
CA MET A 88 33.76 -18.39 0.99
C MET A 88 34.56 -19.70 0.90
N LYS A 89 33.97 -20.77 0.35
CA LYS A 89 34.67 -22.04 0.13
C LYS A 89 35.77 -21.90 -0.93
N ALA A 90 35.51 -21.15 -2.00
CA ALA A 90 36.50 -20.86 -3.02
C ALA A 90 37.69 -20.08 -2.42
N TYR A 91 37.45 -19.06 -1.60
CA TYR A 91 38.53 -18.35 -0.89
C TYR A 91 39.40 -19.29 -0.04
N ARG A 92 38.76 -20.17 0.75
CA ARG A 92 39.49 -21.12 1.59
C ARG A 92 40.31 -22.13 0.80
N ARG A 93 39.86 -22.49 -0.41
CA ARG A 93 40.51 -23.51 -1.24
C ARG A 93 41.66 -22.94 -2.07
N PHE A 94 41.48 -21.75 -2.65
CA PHE A 94 42.44 -21.16 -3.57
C PHE A 94 43.38 -20.16 -2.90
N GLY A 95 43.08 -19.69 -1.68
CA GLY A 95 43.86 -18.64 -1.00
C GLY A 95 43.77 -17.26 -1.67
N SER A 96 42.95 -17.14 -2.72
CA SER A 96 42.79 -15.94 -3.55
C SER A 96 42.03 -14.83 -2.85
N ASN A 97 42.27 -13.59 -3.28
CA ASN A 97 41.65 -12.40 -2.70
C ASN A 97 40.21 -12.21 -3.20
N ARG A 98 39.44 -11.37 -2.51
CA ARG A 98 38.00 -11.15 -2.71
C ARG A 98 37.55 -10.59 -4.07
N TYR A 99 38.49 -10.26 -4.93
CA TYR A 99 38.26 -9.64 -6.24
C TYR A 99 38.77 -10.50 -7.40
N GLU A 100 39.33 -11.68 -7.12
CA GLU A 100 39.97 -12.55 -8.11
C GLU A 100 39.08 -13.74 -8.54
N LEU A 101 37.94 -13.92 -7.87
CA LEU A 101 36.95 -14.93 -8.23
C LEU A 101 35.93 -14.32 -9.22
N VAL A 102 36.13 -14.59 -10.50
CA VAL A 102 35.19 -14.33 -11.62
C VAL A 102 34.30 -15.55 -11.83
#